data_AF-A0A026W185-F1
#
_entry.id   AF-A0A026W185-F1
#
_cell.length_a   1.000
_cell.length_b   1.000
_cell.length_c   1.000
_cell.angle_alpha   90.00
_cell.angle_beta   90.00
_cell.angle_gamma   90.00
#
_symmetry.space_group_name_H-M   'P 1'
#
loop_
_entity.id
_entity.type
_entity.pdbx_description
1 polymer ?
#
loop_
_entity_poly.entity_id
_entity_poly.type
_entity_poly.pdbx_seq_one_letter_code
_entity_poly.pdbx_strand_id
1 'polypeptide(L)' 'MVEPIAGVLGAAGVTLAAPVLPYALAFAAGAMIYVVIDDIIPEAHQSGNGKLASWAAIVGFLVMMSLDVGLG' A
#
# COMPACT_ATOMS: atom_id res chain seq x y z
N MET A 1 14.29 -0.14 -31.63
CA MET A 1 14.05 1.27 -32.05
C MET A 1 12.75 1.82 -31.48
N VAL A 2 11.74 0.97 -31.20
CA VAL A 2 10.46 1.39 -30.62
C VAL A 2 10.53 1.54 -29.09
N GLU A 3 11.34 0.72 -28.40
CA GLU A 3 11.48 0.78 -26.94
C GLU A 3 11.94 2.14 -26.39
N PRO A 4 12.98 2.81 -26.93
CA PRO A 4 13.39 4.11 -26.39
C PRO A 4 12.37 5.22 -26.66
N ILE A 5 11.65 5.17 -27.78
CA ILE A 5 10.63 6.18 -28.12
C ILE A 5 9.40 6.03 -27.22
N ALA A 6 8.93 4.79 -27.02
CA ALA A 6 7.84 4.49 -26.10
C ALA A 6 8.23 4.78 -24.64
N GLY A 7 9.49 4.52 -24.25
CA GLY A 7 10.01 4.84 -22.92
C GLY A 7 10.05 6.33 -22.63
N VAL A 8 10.48 7.16 -23.59
CA VAL A 8 10.49 8.62 -23.45
C VAL A 8 9.07 9.19 -23.40
N LEU A 9 8.15 8.67 -24.21
CA LEU A 9 6.73 9.04 -24.16
C LEU A 9 6.07 8.64 -22.82
N GLY A 10 6.38 7.44 -22.31
CA GLY A 10 5.93 6.99 -21.00
C GLY A 10 6.47 7.86 -19.87
N ALA A 11 7.77 8.20 -19.92
CA ALA A 11 8.38 9.11 -18.96
C ALA A 11 7.73 10.51 -19.01
N ALA A 12 7.46 11.04 -20.20
CA ALA A 12 6.76 12.32 -20.37
C ALA A 12 5.31 12.29 -19.87
N GLY A 13 4.61 11.15 -19.99
CA GLY A 13 3.28 10.97 -19.41
C GLY A 13 3.30 10.96 -17.88
N VAL A 14 4.28 10.27 -17.28
CA VAL A 14 4.44 10.21 -15.83
C VAL A 14 4.84 11.56 -15.24
N THR A 15 5.69 12.35 -15.91
CA THR A 15 6.07 13.68 -15.41
C THR A 15 4.90 14.67 -15.36
N LEU A 16 3.92 14.53 -16.25
CA LEU A 16 2.68 15.31 -16.22
C LEU A 16 1.73 14.87 -15.09
N ALA A 17 1.72 13.57 -14.75
CA ALA A 17 0.91 13.02 -13.67
C ALA A 17 1.60 13.11 -12.28
N ALA A 18 2.91 13.32 -12.24
CA ALA A 18 3.73 13.43 -11.04
C ALA A 18 3.17 14.36 -9.95
N PRO A 19 2.62 15.56 -10.26
CA PRO A 19 2.07 16.43 -9.22
C PRO A 19 0.73 15.94 -8.63
N VAL A 20 -0.05 15.13 -9.36
CA VAL A 20 -1.35 14.62 -8.87
C VAL A 20 -1.22 13.26 -8.17
N LEU A 21 -0.20 12.47 -8.55
CA LEU A 21 0.15 11.19 -7.97
C LEU A 21 0.25 11.18 -6.43
N PRO A 22 0.95 12.11 -5.75
CA PRO A 22 1.06 12.09 -4.29
C PRO A 22 -0.29 12.31 -3.60
N TYR A 23 -1.17 13.13 -4.17
CA TYR A 23 -2.52 13.33 -3.62
C TYR A 23 -3.39 12.09 -3.79
N ALA A 24 -3.32 11.44 -4.95
CA ALA A 24 -4.04 10.21 -5.21
C ALA A 24 -3.53 9.06 -4.33
N LEU A 25 -2.21 8.92 -4.16
CA LEU A 25 -1.60 7.93 -3.28
C LEU A 25 -1.93 8.19 -1.81
N ALA A 26 -1.93 9.46 -1.37
CA ALA A 26 -2.34 9.81 -0.02
C ALA A 26 -3.82 9.47 0.25
N PHE A 27 -4.69 9.73 -0.73
CA PHE A 27 -6.10 9.34 -0.64
C PHE A 27 -6.29 7.82 -0.59
N ALA A 28 -5.59 7.08 -1.46
CA ALA A 28 -5.62 5.62 -1.46
C ALA A 28 -5.09 5.02 -0.14
N ALA A 29 -4.00 5.57 0.40
CA ALA A 29 -3.47 5.17 1.71
C ALA A 29 -4.51 5.39 2.82
N GLY A 30 -5.19 6.54 2.83
CA GLY A 30 -6.26 6.82 3.79
C GLY A 30 -7.42 5.83 3.70
N ALA A 31 -7.86 5.50 2.48
CA ALA A 31 -8.93 4.52 2.28
C ALA A 31 -8.55 3.12 2.81
N MET A 32 -7.31 2.68 2.58
CA MET A 32 -6.82 1.40 3.09
C MET A 32 -6.73 1.37 4.61
N ILE A 33 -6.34 2.48 5.26
CA ILE A 33 -6.31 2.58 6.72
C ILE A 33 -7.74 2.46 7.30
N TYR A 34 -8.73 3.14 6.69
CA TYR A 34 -10.12 3.06 7.12
C TYR A 34 -10.67 1.62 7.05
N VAL A 35 -10.52 0.95 5.90
CA VAL A 35 -10.99 -0.43 5.70
C VAL A 35 -10.34 -1.40 6.69
N VAL A 36 -9.05 -1.23 6.97
CA VAL A 36 -8.36 -2.10 7.94
C VAL A 36 -8.91 -1.92 9.36
N ILE A 37 -9.16 -0.68 9.78
CA ILE A 37 -9.60 -0.36 11.15
C ILE A 37 -11.07 -0.70 11.37
N ASP A 38 -11.95 -0.38 10.42
CA ASP A 38 -13.40 -0.52 10.60
C ASP A 38 -13.93 -1.91 10.21
N ASP A 39 -13.33 -2.57 9.22
CA ASP A 39 -13.79 -3.90 8.79
C ASP A 39 -12.85 -5.02 9.27
N ILE A 40 -11.58 -4.98 8.87
CA ILE A 40 -10.67 -6.13 9.02
C ILE A 40 -10.36 -6.45 10.49
N ILE A 41 -9.99 -5.44 11.29
CA ILE A 41 -9.64 -5.65 12.71
C ILE A 41 -10.87 -6.14 13.50
N PRO A 42 -12.07 -5.53 13.39
CA PRO A 42 -13.27 -5.99 14.08
C PRO A 42 -13.72 -7.37 13.63
N GLU A 43 -13.68 -7.68 12.34
CA GLU A 43 -14.04 -9.01 11.82
C GLU A 43 -13.11 -10.11 12.34
N ALA A 44 -11.80 -9.82 12.40
CA ALA A 44 -10.81 -10.74 12.96
C ALA A 44 -10.96 -10.95 14.48
N HIS A 45 -11.48 -9.95 15.20
CA HIS A 45 -11.81 -10.07 16.63
C HIS A 45 -13.13 -10.81 16.87
N GLN A 46 -14.14 -10.59 16.03
CA GLN A 46 -15.45 -11.26 16.10
C GLN A 46 -15.34 -12.75 15.79
N SER A 47 -14.36 -13.16 14.98
CA SER A 47 -14.08 -14.57 14.65
C SER A 47 -13.52 -15.40 15.82
N GLY A 48 -13.51 -14.87 17.06
CA GLY A 48 -13.18 -15.61 18.28
C GLY A 48 -11.68 -15.70 18.62
N ASN A 49 -10.80 -15.29 17.71
CA ASN A 49 -9.34 -15.37 17.85
C ASN A 49 -8.64 -14.00 17.83
N GLY A 50 -9.27 -12.95 18.38
CA GLY A 50 -8.74 -11.57 18.34
C GLY A 50 -7.29 -11.40 18.83
N LYS A 51 -6.85 -12.19 19.82
CA LYS A 51 -5.45 -12.18 20.28
C LYS A 51 -4.49 -12.75 19.22
N LEU A 52 -4.87 -13.81 18.51
CA LEU A 52 -4.08 -14.36 17.41
C LEU A 52 -4.07 -13.40 16.22
N ALA A 53 -5.21 -12.79 15.90
CA ALA A 53 -5.32 -11.79 14.85
C ALA A 53 -4.41 -10.58 15.10
N SER A 54 -4.38 -10.06 16.32
CA SER A 54 -3.49 -8.96 16.71
C SER A 54 -2.01 -9.34 16.57
N TRP A 55 -1.63 -10.54 17.02
CA TRP A 55 -0.27 -11.04 16.85
C TRP A 55 0.11 -11.22 15.38
N ALA A 56 -0.79 -11.76 14.56
CA ALA A 56 -0.58 -11.92 13.12
C ALA A 56 -0.45 -10.56 12.40
N ALA A 57 -1.25 -9.56 12.79
CA ALA A 57 -1.15 -8.21 12.26
C ALA A 57 0.20 -7.56 12.58
N ILE A 58 0.69 -7.68 13.83
CA ILE A 58 2.00 -7.17 14.23
C ILE A 58 3.12 -7.86 13.44
N VAL A 59 3.07 -9.19 13.30
CA VAL A 59 4.06 -9.94 12.52
C VAL A 59 4.02 -9.53 11.04
N GLY A 60 2.83 -9.42 10.45
CA GLY A 60 2.68 -8.97 9.06
C GLY A 60 3.24 -7.56 8.83
N PHE A 61 3.00 -6.64 9.76
CA PHE A 61 3.55 -5.29 9.72
C PHE A 61 5.08 -5.30 9.80
N LEU A 62 5.66 -6.10 10.71
CA LEU A 62 7.11 -6.24 10.82
C LEU A 62 7.75 -6.83 9.56
N VAL A 63 7.12 -7.84 8.95
CA VAL A 63 7.59 -8.45 7.70
C VAL A 63 7.56 -7.42 6.57
N MET A 64 6.46 -6.69 6.42
CA MET A 64 6.33 -5.64 5.41
C MET A 64 7.38 -4.53 5.60
N MET A 65 7.55 -4.03 6.83
CA MET A 65 8.58 -3.01 7.13
C MET A 65 10.01 -3.52 6.88
N SER A 66 10.28 -4.78 7.20
CA SER A 66 11.59 -5.40 6.91
C SER A 66 11.83 -5.53 5.40
N LEU A 67 10.81 -5.85 4.62
CA LEU A 67 10.89 -5.92 3.16
C LEU A 67 11.06 -4.54 2.52
N ASP A 68 10.33 -3.52 2.99
CA ASP A 68 10.44 -2.15 2.50
C ASP A 68 11.83 -1.57 2.75
N VAL A 69 12.38 -1.75 3.97
CA VAL A 69 13.74 -1.31 4.31
C VAL A 69 14.83 -2.15 3.64
N GLY A 70 14.57 -3.44 3.37
CA GLY A 70 15.55 -4.36 2.81
C GLY A 70 15.63 -4.37 1.27
N LEU A 71 14.52 -4.08 0.58
CA LEU A 71 14.40 -4.05 -0.88
C LEU A 71 14.28 -2.63 -1.46
N GLY A 72 13.93 -1.64 -0.63
CA GLY A 72 13.95 -0.22 -0.97
C GLY A 72 15.36 0.36 -0.94
#